data_AF-A0A5N5TAE1-F1
#
_entry.id   AF-A0A5N5TAE1-F1
#
_cell.length_a   1.000
_cell.length_b   1.000
_cell.length_c   1.000
_cell.angle_alpha   90.00
_cell.angle_beta   90.00
_cell.angle_gamma   90.00
#
_symmetry.space_group_name_H-M   'P 1'
#
loop_
_entity.id
_entity.type
_entity.pdbx_description
1 polymer ?
#
loop_
_entity_poly.entity_id
_entity_poly.type
_entity_poly.pdbx_seq_one_letter_code
_entity_poly.pdbx_strand_id
1 'polypeptide(L)'
;MSNKDGKNEKEKPFHERLKKFLKSDKKNLKPIPEIKITDEIKHDLSSHSPLETRLKTIKELQETIQVKKLQDTGIERIWGEVKDLLNLNNPSEVRHAVINLFSSIAFTTEKLGMRRVYFFQYIVDSYQQEDPGQLFNFFQYLINDGRDVEYIEEDIGPFLTKWLPSLIAHSAVLAIDLTTNVLKFNAAHIDDNFIHEIVMLVFL
;
A
#
# COMPACT_ATOMS: atom_id res chain seq x y z
N MET A 1 -20.22 29.66 -41.05
CA MET A 1 -19.34 28.57 -41.55
C MET A 1 -17.92 28.97 -41.20
N SER A 2 -17.08 28.26 -40.46
CA SER A 2 -17.06 26.86 -40.03
C SER A 2 -16.09 26.80 -38.84
N ASN A 3 -16.54 26.49 -37.62
CA ASN A 3 -15.62 26.14 -36.54
C ASN A 3 -15.32 24.64 -36.67
N LYS A 4 -14.18 24.33 -37.30
CA LYS A 4 -13.58 23.00 -37.27
C LYS A 4 -12.54 23.01 -36.15
N ASP A 5 -12.88 22.44 -35.01
CA ASP A 5 -11.91 21.91 -34.05
C ASP A 5 -12.57 20.78 -33.26
N GLY A 6 -13.01 19.76 -34.00
CA GLY A 6 -13.48 18.48 -33.48
C GLY A 6 -12.46 17.37 -33.73
N LYS A 7 -11.18 17.59 -33.39
CA LYS A 7 -10.14 16.56 -33.50
C LYS A 7 -9.46 16.28 -32.14
N ASN A 8 -9.57 15.00 -31.76
CA ASN A 8 -8.67 14.23 -30.92
C ASN A 8 -8.66 14.52 -29.41
N GLU A 9 -9.79 14.27 -28.74
CA GLU A 9 -9.80 14.04 -27.27
C GLU A 9 -9.31 12.64 -26.86
N LYS A 10 -9.28 11.68 -27.79
CA LYS A 10 -8.90 10.28 -27.52
C LYS A 10 -7.40 9.98 -27.65
N GLU A 11 -6.60 10.90 -28.21
CA GLU A 11 -5.15 10.71 -28.39
C GLU A 11 -4.30 11.37 -27.30
N LYS A 12 -4.93 12.06 -26.34
CA LYS A 12 -4.19 12.80 -25.32
C LYS A 12 -3.74 11.87 -24.19
N PRO A 13 -2.48 12.00 -23.73
CA PRO A 13 -2.00 11.28 -22.55
C PRO A 13 -2.96 11.43 -21.38
N PHE A 14 -3.14 10.34 -20.62
CA PHE A 14 -4.06 10.28 -19.48
C PHE A 14 -3.95 11.49 -18.53
N HIS A 15 -2.72 11.96 -18.26
CA HIS A 15 -2.46 13.12 -17.42
C HIS A 15 -3.08 14.44 -17.95
N GLU A 16 -3.23 14.63 -19.26
CA GLU A 16 -3.88 15.82 -19.84
C GLU A 16 -5.40 15.78 -19.67
N ARG A 17 -6.00 14.59 -19.80
CA ARG A 17 -7.43 14.39 -19.52
C ARG A 17 -7.72 14.64 -18.04
N LEU A 18 -6.81 14.23 -17.16
CA LEU A 18 -6.90 14.39 -15.71
C LEU A 18 -6.78 15.86 -15.26
N LYS A 19 -5.89 16.65 -15.88
CA LYS A 19 -5.65 18.06 -15.54
C LYS A 19 -6.88 18.96 -15.73
N LYS A 20 -7.76 18.67 -16.69
CA LYS A 20 -8.97 19.47 -16.92
C LYS A 20 -9.98 19.39 -15.77
N PHE A 21 -10.02 18.27 -15.04
CA PHE A 21 -10.92 18.09 -13.89
C PHE A 21 -10.43 18.78 -12.61
N LEU A 22 -9.16 19.21 -12.56
CA LEU A 22 -8.54 19.86 -11.39
C LEU A 22 -8.78 21.39 -11.34
N LYS A 23 -9.27 22.01 -12.42
CA LYS A 23 -9.59 23.44 -12.46
C LYS A 23 -11.08 23.67 -12.24
N SER A 24 -11.55 23.53 -11.01
CA SER A 24 -12.86 24.06 -10.60
C SER A 24 -12.89 24.39 -9.10
N ASP A 25 -12.67 25.68 -8.85
CA ASP A 25 -13.05 26.56 -7.75
C ASP A 25 -13.18 26.05 -6.30
N LYS A 26 -12.42 26.76 -5.45
CA LYS A 26 -12.45 26.81 -4.00
C LYS A 26 -13.74 27.50 -3.52
N LYS A 27 -14.70 26.71 -3.00
CA LYS A 27 -15.66 27.02 -1.92
C LYS A 27 -16.79 26.00 -2.00
N ASN A 28 -16.58 24.89 -1.29
CA ASN A 28 -17.50 23.85 -0.84
C ASN A 28 -16.58 22.67 -0.49
N LEU A 29 -16.76 22.02 0.67
CA LEU A 29 -16.10 20.74 0.96
C LEU A 29 -16.63 19.72 -0.05
N LYS A 30 -16.06 19.75 -1.26
CA LYS A 30 -16.36 18.82 -2.31
C LYS A 30 -15.99 17.43 -1.79
N PRO A 31 -16.84 16.41 -2.01
CA PRO A 31 -16.46 15.02 -1.76
C PRO A 31 -15.07 14.78 -2.35
N ILE A 32 -14.20 14.11 -1.59
CA ILE A 32 -12.87 13.74 -2.10
C ILE A 32 -13.12 13.00 -3.42
N PRO A 33 -12.52 13.43 -4.53
CA PRO A 33 -12.81 12.81 -5.82
C PRO A 33 -12.44 11.33 -5.78
N GLU A 34 -13.30 10.48 -6.31
CA GLU A 34 -13.04 9.04 -6.41
C GLU A 34 -12.36 8.67 -7.72
N ILE A 35 -11.46 7.68 -7.68
CA ILE A 35 -10.85 7.04 -8.84
C ILE A 35 -11.60 5.74 -9.09
N LYS A 36 -12.17 5.62 -10.29
CA LYS A 36 -12.70 4.36 -10.82
C LYS A 36 -11.60 3.61 -11.55
N ILE A 37 -11.43 2.33 -11.23
CA ILE A 37 -10.59 1.42 -12.02
C ILE A 37 -11.37 1.07 -13.30
N THR A 38 -11.08 1.82 -14.37
CA THR A 38 -11.68 1.64 -15.69
C THR A 38 -11.12 0.40 -16.38
N ASP A 39 -11.78 -0.08 -17.43
CA ASP A 39 -11.28 -1.20 -18.23
C ASP A 39 -9.93 -0.86 -18.91
N GLU A 40 -9.70 0.41 -19.23
CA GLU A 40 -8.42 0.92 -19.72
C GLU A 40 -7.31 0.73 -18.68
N ILE A 41 -7.51 1.22 -17.45
CA ILE A 41 -6.53 1.06 -16.35
C ILE A 41 -6.31 -0.42 -16.06
N LYS A 42 -7.40 -1.20 -16.02
CA LYS A 42 -7.32 -2.65 -15.78
C LYS A 42 -6.48 -3.34 -16.86
N HIS A 43 -6.74 -3.05 -18.13
CA HIS A 43 -5.98 -3.58 -19.25
C HIS A 43 -4.49 -3.25 -19.12
N ASP A 44 -4.17 -1.99 -18.85
CA ASP A 44 -2.78 -1.52 -18.73
C ASP A 44 -2.04 -2.12 -17.52
N LEU A 45 -2.76 -2.49 -16.45
CA LEU A 45 -2.21 -3.22 -15.29
C LEU A 45 -2.08 -4.73 -15.52
N SER A 46 -2.87 -5.31 -16.42
CA SER A 46 -2.98 -6.76 -16.57
C SER A 46 -1.69 -7.42 -17.08
N SER A 47 -1.58 -8.72 -16.86
CA SER A 47 -0.45 -9.54 -17.34
C SER A 47 -0.33 -9.63 -18.88
N HIS A 48 -1.34 -9.16 -19.62
CA HIS A 48 -1.30 -9.08 -21.09
C HIS A 48 -0.60 -7.81 -21.60
N SER A 49 -0.39 -6.81 -20.73
CA SER A 49 0.29 -5.57 -21.08
C SER A 49 1.81 -5.68 -20.90
N PRO A 50 2.61 -4.99 -21.72
CA PRO A 50 4.06 -4.92 -21.54
C PRO A 50 4.44 -4.43 -20.13
N LEU A 51 5.49 -5.00 -19.54
CA LEU A 51 5.93 -4.67 -18.18
C LEU A 51 6.13 -3.16 -17.97
N GLU A 52 6.73 -2.47 -18.95
CA GLU A 52 6.92 -1.02 -18.90
C GLU A 52 5.59 -0.25 -18.76
N THR A 53 4.57 -0.66 -19.51
CA THR A 53 3.22 -0.11 -19.41
C THR A 53 2.64 -0.35 -18.02
N ARG A 54 2.76 -1.58 -17.50
CA ARG A 54 2.26 -1.93 -16.16
C ARG A 54 2.93 -1.07 -15.07
N LEU A 55 4.26 -0.94 -15.09
CA LEU A 55 5.01 -0.15 -14.12
C LEU A 55 4.69 1.35 -14.20
N LYS A 56 4.52 1.88 -15.41
CA LYS A 56 4.07 3.26 -15.60
C LYS A 56 2.69 3.49 -15.01
N THR A 57 1.74 2.59 -15.27
CA THR A 57 0.37 2.68 -14.74
C THR A 57 0.34 2.54 -13.22
N ILE A 58 1.16 1.65 -12.64
CA ILE A 58 1.35 1.53 -11.19
C ILE A 58 1.81 2.86 -10.58
N LYS A 59 2.82 3.51 -11.18
CA LYS A 59 3.34 4.79 -10.70
C LYS A 59 2.30 5.90 -10.80
N GLU A 60 1.60 6.01 -11.93
CA GLU A 60 0.54 7.00 -12.12
C GLU A 60 -0.61 6.82 -11.11
N LEU A 61 -0.98 5.56 -10.80
CA LEU A 61 -1.96 5.26 -9.76
C LEU A 61 -1.45 5.67 -8.38
N GLN A 62 -0.20 5.35 -8.04
CA GLN A 62 0.42 5.71 -6.77
C GLN A 62 0.40 7.23 -6.53
N GLU A 63 0.68 8.03 -7.56
CA GLU A 63 0.59 9.49 -7.49
C GLU A 63 -0.86 9.97 -7.33
N THR A 64 -1.81 9.30 -8.00
CA THR A 64 -3.22 9.72 -7.99
C THR A 64 -3.91 9.43 -6.64
N ILE A 65 -3.61 8.31 -5.98
CA ILE A 65 -4.23 7.94 -4.70
C ILE A 65 -3.82 8.83 -3.52
N GLN A 66 -2.79 9.67 -3.69
CA GLN A 66 -2.41 10.68 -2.68
C GLN A 66 -3.44 11.81 -2.57
N VAL A 67 -4.23 12.03 -3.62
CA VAL A 67 -5.16 13.16 -3.72
C VAL A 67 -6.61 12.76 -3.99
N LYS A 68 -6.84 11.46 -4.24
CA LYS A 68 -8.16 10.91 -4.56
C LYS A 68 -8.35 9.55 -3.88
N LYS A 69 -9.58 9.25 -3.48
CA LYS A 69 -9.92 7.94 -2.89
C LYS A 69 -10.17 6.92 -4.00
N LEU A 70 -9.81 5.67 -3.78
CA LEU A 70 -10.24 4.59 -4.67
C LEU A 70 -11.73 4.33 -4.46
N GLN A 71 -12.46 4.07 -5.56
CA GLN A 71 -13.84 3.60 -5.47
C GLN A 71 -13.93 2.28 -4.68
N ASP A 72 -15.13 1.94 -4.22
CA ASP A 72 -15.37 0.64 -3.62
C ASP A 72 -14.98 -0.50 -4.58
N THR A 73 -14.33 -1.54 -4.06
CA THR A 73 -13.64 -2.63 -4.77
C THR A 73 -12.38 -2.28 -5.57
N GLY A 74 -11.94 -1.01 -5.58
CA GLY A 74 -10.80 -0.58 -6.39
C GLY A 74 -9.49 -1.27 -6.00
N ILE A 75 -9.29 -1.49 -4.70
CA ILE A 75 -8.09 -2.12 -4.14
C ILE A 75 -7.96 -3.58 -4.60
N GLU A 76 -9.03 -4.38 -4.52
CA GLU A 76 -9.03 -5.79 -4.92
C GLU A 76 -8.81 -5.94 -6.42
N ARG A 77 -9.38 -5.03 -7.22
CA ARG A 77 -9.17 -5.01 -8.67
C ARG A 77 -7.70 -4.77 -9.00
N ILE A 78 -7.08 -3.76 -8.37
CA ILE A 78 -5.65 -3.49 -8.57
C ILE A 78 -4.84 -4.73 -8.14
N TRP A 79 -5.09 -5.26 -6.94
CA TRP A 79 -4.36 -6.43 -6.41
C TRP A 79 -4.44 -7.63 -7.35
N GLY A 80 -5.63 -7.92 -7.87
CA GLY A 80 -5.86 -9.01 -8.81
C GLY A 80 -5.03 -8.90 -10.10
N GLU A 81 -4.77 -7.68 -10.57
CA GLU A 81 -4.02 -7.43 -11.81
C GLU A 81 -2.51 -7.34 -11.63
N VAL A 82 -1.98 -7.09 -10.42
CA VAL A 82 -0.53 -6.83 -10.22
C VAL A 82 0.18 -7.80 -9.28
N LYS A 83 -0.54 -8.68 -8.57
CA LYS A 83 0.07 -9.60 -7.60
C LYS A 83 1.08 -10.56 -8.22
N ASP A 84 0.98 -10.87 -9.52
CA ASP A 84 1.95 -11.72 -10.23
C ASP A 84 3.35 -11.07 -10.30
N LEU A 85 3.41 -9.74 -10.29
CA LEU A 85 4.67 -9.00 -10.30
C LEU A 85 5.46 -9.16 -9.00
N LEU A 86 4.84 -9.63 -7.92
CA LEU A 86 5.47 -9.89 -6.62
C LEU A 86 6.26 -11.22 -6.59
N ASN A 87 6.24 -12.01 -7.67
CA ASN A 87 7.03 -13.24 -7.75
C ASN A 87 8.54 -12.96 -7.57
N LEU A 88 9.23 -13.75 -6.74
CA LEU A 88 10.67 -13.57 -6.46
C LEU A 88 11.58 -13.69 -7.70
N ASN A 89 11.11 -14.32 -8.77
CA ASN A 89 11.83 -14.37 -10.04
C ASN A 89 11.85 -13.02 -10.78
N ASN A 90 10.95 -12.08 -10.43
CA ASN A 90 10.98 -10.74 -10.99
C ASN A 90 12.07 -9.90 -10.31
N PRO A 91 12.67 -8.92 -11.01
CA PRO A 91 13.61 -7.98 -10.41
C PRO A 91 13.01 -7.24 -9.21
N SER A 92 13.85 -6.90 -8.22
CA SER A 92 13.42 -6.16 -7.03
C SER A 92 12.68 -4.87 -7.37
N GLU A 93 13.13 -4.11 -8.36
CA GLU A 93 12.46 -2.88 -8.84
C GLU A 93 10.98 -3.11 -9.20
N VAL A 94 10.67 -4.26 -9.84
CA VAL A 94 9.31 -4.63 -10.24
C VAL A 94 8.47 -4.96 -9.01
N ARG A 95 9.01 -5.75 -8.08
CA ARG A 95 8.33 -6.13 -6.84
C ARG A 95 8.09 -4.90 -5.95
N HIS A 96 9.09 -4.03 -5.83
CA HIS A 96 9.05 -2.80 -5.05
C HIS A 96 8.00 -1.83 -5.57
N ALA A 97 7.83 -1.72 -6.89
CA ALA A 97 6.77 -0.89 -7.46
C ALA A 97 5.38 -1.29 -6.95
N VAL A 98 5.10 -2.60 -6.87
CA VAL A 98 3.84 -3.11 -6.32
C VAL A 98 3.75 -2.89 -4.82
N ILE A 99 4.79 -3.26 -4.06
CA ILE A 99 4.77 -3.08 -2.59
C ILE A 99 4.55 -1.61 -2.24
N ASN A 100 5.24 -0.68 -2.92
CA ASN A 100 5.09 0.76 -2.67
C ASN A 100 3.71 1.31 -3.04
N LEU A 101 3.07 0.77 -4.09
CA LEU A 101 1.68 1.09 -4.41
C LEU A 101 0.76 0.69 -3.25
N PHE A 102 0.89 -0.53 -2.72
CA PHE A 102 0.05 -1.00 -1.63
C PHE A 102 0.37 -0.34 -0.28
N SER A 103 1.62 0.01 -0.02
CA SER A 103 2.02 0.92 1.07
C SER A 103 1.28 2.25 1.00
N SER A 104 1.22 2.84 -0.21
CA SER A 104 0.53 4.10 -0.43
C SER A 104 -0.99 3.96 -0.26
N ILE A 105 -1.57 2.85 -0.72
CA ILE A 105 -3.00 2.54 -0.51
C ILE A 105 -3.29 2.38 0.98
N ALA A 106 -2.45 1.65 1.73
CA ALA A 106 -2.63 1.46 3.16
C ALA A 106 -2.55 2.79 3.92
N PHE A 107 -1.60 3.66 3.54
CA PHE A 107 -1.46 4.98 4.14
C PHE A 107 -2.65 5.92 3.87
N THR A 108 -3.20 5.92 2.66
CA THR A 108 -4.26 6.88 2.28
C THR A 108 -5.68 6.36 2.53
N THR A 109 -5.84 5.07 2.81
CA THR A 109 -7.15 4.44 3.04
C THR A 109 -7.51 4.45 4.53
N GLU A 110 -8.41 5.35 4.90
CA GLU A 110 -8.87 5.54 6.28
C GLU A 110 -9.43 4.27 6.95
N LYS A 111 -10.11 3.40 6.19
CA LYS A 111 -10.69 2.15 6.69
C LYS A 111 -10.42 1.03 5.70
N LEU A 112 -9.39 0.22 5.98
CA LEU A 112 -9.09 -0.97 5.18
C LEU A 112 -10.06 -2.12 5.44
N GLY A 113 -10.60 -2.22 6.66
CA GLY A 113 -11.46 -3.35 7.07
C GLY A 113 -10.72 -4.69 6.90
N MET A 114 -11.45 -5.71 6.46
CA MET A 114 -10.89 -7.05 6.21
C MET A 114 -9.72 -7.08 5.20
N ARG A 115 -9.54 -6.05 4.37
CA ARG A 115 -8.38 -5.95 3.47
C ARG A 115 -7.08 -5.89 4.27
N ARG A 116 -7.12 -5.38 5.50
CA ARG A 116 -5.98 -5.38 6.41
C ARG A 116 -5.49 -6.80 6.66
N VAL A 117 -6.40 -7.73 6.96
CA VAL A 117 -6.08 -9.15 7.20
C VAL A 117 -5.40 -9.76 5.97
N TYR A 118 -5.93 -9.50 4.76
CA TYR A 118 -5.35 -10.01 3.51
C TYR A 118 -3.93 -9.48 3.27
N PHE A 119 -3.70 -8.18 3.46
CA PHE A 119 -2.38 -7.59 3.31
C PHE A 119 -1.41 -8.00 4.40
N PHE A 120 -1.90 -8.16 5.62
CA PHE A 120 -1.11 -8.67 6.74
C PHE A 120 -0.65 -10.10 6.45
N GLN A 121 -1.55 -10.99 6.00
CA GLN A 121 -1.18 -12.35 5.61
C GLN A 121 -0.10 -12.37 4.53
N TYR A 122 -0.22 -11.52 3.51
CA TYR A 122 0.83 -11.39 2.49
C TYR A 122 2.19 -11.03 3.10
N ILE A 123 2.22 -10.08 4.06
CA ILE A 123 3.45 -9.71 4.76
C ILE A 123 3.99 -10.88 5.60
N VAL A 124 3.12 -11.60 6.31
CA VAL A 124 3.49 -12.81 7.09
C VAL A 124 4.08 -13.89 6.18
N ASP A 125 3.60 -14.04 4.95
CA ASP A 125 4.13 -15.02 4.01
C ASP A 125 5.46 -14.57 3.35
N SER A 126 5.73 -13.26 3.35
CA SER A 126 6.84 -12.65 2.61
C SER A 126 7.96 -12.06 3.47
N TYR A 127 7.82 -11.91 4.77
CA TYR A 127 8.75 -11.11 5.60
C TYR A 127 10.21 -11.58 5.60
N GLN A 128 10.47 -12.85 5.23
CA GLN A 128 11.81 -13.44 5.14
C GLN A 128 12.44 -13.36 3.74
N GLN A 129 11.81 -12.64 2.80
CA GLN A 129 12.24 -12.52 1.41
C GLN A 129 13.22 -11.34 1.21
N GLU A 130 13.69 -11.13 -0.04
CA GLU A 130 14.72 -10.15 -0.41
C GLU A 130 14.32 -8.66 -0.24
N ASP A 131 13.08 -8.35 0.14
CA ASP A 131 12.54 -6.99 0.18
C ASP A 131 12.15 -6.52 1.60
N PRO A 132 12.97 -6.75 2.65
CA PRO A 132 12.56 -6.53 4.04
C PRO A 132 12.22 -5.07 4.34
N GLY A 133 12.92 -4.11 3.74
CA GLY A 133 12.65 -2.68 3.96
C GLY A 133 11.32 -2.23 3.34
N GLN A 134 11.00 -2.71 2.14
CA GLN A 134 9.74 -2.39 1.47
C GLN A 134 8.56 -3.04 2.19
N LEU A 135 8.70 -4.30 2.62
CA LEU A 135 7.68 -4.99 3.41
C LEU A 135 7.48 -4.34 4.78
N PHE A 136 8.56 -3.89 5.43
CA PHE A 136 8.45 -3.17 6.70
C PHE A 136 7.69 -1.85 6.54
N ASN A 137 8.00 -1.06 5.50
CA ASN A 137 7.24 0.17 5.22
C ASN A 137 5.76 -0.13 4.96
N PHE A 138 5.47 -1.17 4.18
CA PHE A 138 4.08 -1.58 3.93
C PHE A 138 3.37 -1.94 5.22
N PHE A 139 4.02 -2.75 6.06
CA PHE A 139 3.52 -3.14 7.36
C PHE A 139 3.26 -1.95 8.27
N GLN A 140 4.21 -1.01 8.39
CA GLN A 140 4.02 0.20 9.20
C GLN A 140 2.78 1.00 8.77
N TYR A 141 2.58 1.21 7.46
CA TYR A 141 1.38 1.90 6.99
C TYR A 141 0.10 1.10 7.20
N LEU A 142 0.17 -0.22 7.06
CA LEU A 142 -0.96 -1.13 7.26
C LEU A 142 -1.54 -1.05 8.68
N ILE A 143 -0.66 -0.87 9.67
CA ILE A 143 -1.02 -0.81 11.09
C ILE A 143 -0.99 0.61 11.67
N ASN A 144 -0.93 1.62 10.81
CA ASN A 144 -0.84 3.04 11.19
C ASN A 144 0.26 3.29 12.25
N ASP A 145 1.47 2.81 11.96
CA ASP A 145 2.64 2.89 12.83
C ASP A 145 2.39 2.33 14.24
N GLY A 146 1.68 1.20 14.32
CA GLY A 146 1.35 0.50 15.55
C GLY A 146 0.13 1.04 16.29
N ARG A 147 -0.61 1.99 15.72
CA ARG A 147 -1.79 2.59 16.37
C ARG A 147 -3.09 1.88 16.08
N ASP A 148 -3.16 1.15 14.97
CA ASP A 148 -4.38 0.49 14.53
C ASP A 148 -4.06 -0.93 14.03
N VAL A 149 -4.39 -1.92 14.85
CA VAL A 149 -4.24 -3.34 14.54
C VAL A 149 -5.60 -4.04 14.42
N GLU A 150 -6.68 -3.28 14.13
CA GLU A 150 -8.03 -3.83 14.04
C GLU A 150 -8.07 -5.00 13.04
N TYR A 151 -8.68 -6.12 13.45
CA TYR A 151 -8.77 -7.42 12.76
C TYR A 151 -7.52 -8.33 12.79
N ILE A 152 -6.39 -7.87 13.34
CA ILE A 152 -5.15 -8.66 13.46
C ILE A 152 -4.56 -8.60 14.88
N GLU A 153 -5.38 -8.25 15.86
CA GLU A 153 -5.01 -8.00 17.25
C GLU A 153 -4.26 -9.18 17.88
N GLU A 154 -4.75 -10.40 17.63
CA GLU A 154 -4.21 -11.63 18.23
C GLU A 154 -2.94 -12.12 17.51
N ASP A 155 -2.75 -11.74 16.24
CA ASP A 155 -1.63 -12.21 15.42
C ASP A 155 -0.41 -11.27 15.46
N ILE A 156 -0.61 -10.00 15.83
CA ILE A 156 0.44 -8.98 15.75
C ILE A 156 1.64 -9.28 16.64
N GLY A 157 1.40 -9.71 17.88
CA GLY A 157 2.44 -10.04 18.85
C GLY A 157 3.30 -11.23 18.39
N PRO A 158 2.70 -12.42 18.16
CA PRO A 158 3.43 -13.58 17.66
C PRO A 158 4.18 -13.34 16.35
N PHE A 159 3.61 -12.55 15.45
CA PHE A 159 4.28 -12.18 14.20
C PHE A 159 5.51 -11.28 14.46
N LEU A 160 5.34 -10.20 15.23
CA LEU A 160 6.44 -9.31 15.55
C LEU A 160 7.55 -10.02 16.30
N THR A 161 7.27 -10.92 17.25
CA THR A 161 8.29 -11.75 17.90
C THR A 161 9.21 -12.45 16.88
N LYS A 162 8.62 -13.01 15.81
CA LYS A 162 9.38 -13.74 14.79
C LYS A 162 10.18 -12.81 13.87
N TRP A 163 9.66 -11.62 13.57
CA TRP A 163 10.31 -10.70 12.63
C TRP A 163 11.32 -9.76 13.29
N LEU A 164 11.10 -9.41 14.56
CA LEU A 164 11.83 -8.38 15.29
C LEU A 164 13.35 -8.55 15.25
N PRO A 165 13.94 -9.76 15.39
CA PRO A 165 15.40 -9.93 15.26
C PRO A 165 15.95 -9.43 13.92
N SER A 166 15.25 -9.72 12.81
CA SER A 166 15.64 -9.26 11.48
C SER A 166 15.42 -7.76 11.30
N LEU A 167 14.36 -7.20 11.91
CA LEU A 167 14.09 -5.77 11.86
C LEU A 167 15.13 -4.97 12.64
N ILE A 168 15.57 -5.45 13.81
CA ILE A 168 16.63 -4.81 14.58
C ILE A 168 17.96 -4.83 13.81
N ALA A 169 18.28 -5.96 13.18
CA ALA A 169 19.48 -6.08 12.34
C ALA A 169 19.47 -5.10 11.15
N HIS A 170 18.28 -4.77 10.62
CA HIS A 170 18.11 -3.78 9.56
C HIS A 170 18.13 -2.33 10.08
N SER A 171 17.34 -2.05 11.13
CA SER A 171 17.24 -0.76 11.80
C SER A 171 16.63 -0.91 13.20
N ALA A 172 17.49 -0.94 14.22
CA ALA A 172 17.08 -1.02 15.62
C ALA A 172 16.10 0.11 16.02
N VAL A 173 16.33 1.33 15.54
CA VAL A 173 15.48 2.50 15.85
C VAL A 173 14.06 2.27 15.35
N LEU A 174 13.89 1.91 14.08
CA LEU A 174 12.56 1.69 13.50
C LEU A 174 11.84 0.51 14.14
N ALA A 175 12.57 -0.56 14.45
CA ALA A 175 12.03 -1.74 15.12
C ALA A 175 11.53 -1.39 16.53
N ILE A 176 12.30 -0.63 17.31
CA ILE A 176 11.95 -0.20 18.66
C ILE A 176 10.79 0.79 18.64
N ASP A 177 10.80 1.77 17.73
CA ASP A 177 9.73 2.77 17.61
C ASP A 177 8.39 2.10 17.30
N LEU A 178 8.36 1.20 16.30
CA LEU A 178 7.15 0.47 15.92
C LEU A 178 6.63 -0.38 17.08
N THR A 179 7.52 -1.14 17.71
CA THR A 179 7.16 -2.02 18.83
C THR A 179 6.65 -1.23 20.04
N THR A 180 7.27 -0.09 20.32
CA THR A 180 6.83 0.84 21.37
C THR A 180 5.42 1.34 21.10
N ASN A 181 5.11 1.71 19.84
CA ASN A 181 3.77 2.14 19.49
C ASN A 181 2.76 0.98 19.59
N VAL A 182 3.10 -0.20 19.10
CA VAL A 182 2.22 -1.39 19.21
C VAL A 182 1.86 -1.65 20.67
N LEU A 183 2.84 -1.65 21.58
CA LEU A 183 2.60 -1.80 23.02
C LEU A 183 1.76 -0.65 23.57
N LYS A 184 2.14 0.59 23.26
CA LYS A 184 1.49 1.80 23.79
C LYS A 184 -0.01 1.87 23.44
N PHE A 185 -0.39 1.47 22.23
CA PHE A 185 -1.75 1.61 21.74
C PHE A 185 -2.58 0.33 21.86
N ASN A 186 -1.94 -0.84 21.91
CA ASN A 186 -2.64 -2.13 21.83
C ASN A 186 -2.32 -3.08 22.99
N ALA A 187 -1.77 -2.59 24.11
CA ALA A 187 -1.41 -3.42 25.27
C ALA A 187 -2.49 -4.42 25.72
N ALA A 188 -3.78 -4.08 25.57
CA ALA A 188 -4.89 -4.97 25.92
C ALA A 188 -4.98 -6.24 25.07
N HIS A 189 -4.36 -6.26 23.89
CA HIS A 189 -4.35 -7.36 22.94
C HIS A 189 -2.99 -8.09 22.87
N ILE A 190 -2.00 -7.58 23.59
CA ILE A 190 -0.64 -8.10 23.58
C ILE A 190 -0.46 -9.11 24.71
N ASP A 191 0.09 -10.28 24.39
CA ASP A 191 0.43 -11.29 25.37
C ASP A 191 1.76 -11.01 26.10
N ASP A 192 1.92 -11.64 27.26
CA ASP A 192 3.13 -11.53 28.08
C ASP A 192 4.38 -12.06 27.36
N ASN A 193 4.22 -13.00 26.41
CA ASN A 193 5.34 -13.56 25.67
C ASN A 193 5.95 -12.52 24.74
N PHE A 194 5.14 -11.74 24.02
CA PHE A 194 5.63 -10.66 23.18
C PHE A 194 6.40 -9.63 24.02
N ILE A 195 5.86 -9.23 25.17
CA ILE A 195 6.53 -8.29 26.08
C ILE A 195 7.87 -8.87 26.56
N HIS A 196 7.88 -10.13 26.97
CA HIS A 196 9.09 -10.81 27.42
C HIS A 196 10.17 -10.81 26.33
N GLU A 197 9.81 -11.23 25.11
CA GLU A 197 10.73 -11.31 23.97
C GLU A 197 11.31 -9.94 23.60
N ILE A 198 10.51 -8.87 23.64
CA ILE A 198 11.01 -7.51 23.40
C ILE A 198 12.03 -7.12 24.46
N VAL A 199 11.75 -7.38 25.73
CA VAL A 199 12.67 -7.04 26.83
C VAL A 199 13.98 -7.79 26.67
N MET A 200 13.92 -9.09 26.36
CA MET A 200 15.10 -9.92 26.13
C MET A 200 15.92 -9.41 24.94
N LEU A 201 15.27 -9.08 23.82
CA LEU A 201 15.96 -8.71 22.59
C LEU A 201 16.59 -7.29 22.63
N VAL A 202 16.00 -6.37 23.40
CA VAL A 202 16.44 -4.97 23.44
C VAL A 202 17.46 -4.70 24.55
N PHE A 203 17.34 -5.38 25.70
CA PHE A 203 18.11 -5.03 26.90
C PHE A 203 19.13 -6.07 27.35
N LEU A 204 19.15 -7.27 26.76
CA LEU A 204 20.02 -8.39 27.16
C LEU A 204 20.80 -8.95 25.97
#